data_AF-A0A502FUR2-F1
#
_entry.id   AF-A0A502FUR2-F1
#
_cell.length_a   1.000
_cell.length_b   1.000
_cell.length_c   1.000
_cell.angle_alpha   90.00
_cell.angle_beta   90.00
_cell.angle_gamma   90.00
#
_symmetry.space_group_name_H-M   'P 1'
#
loop_
_entity.id
_entity.type
_entity.pdbx_description
1 polymer ?
#
loop_
_entity_poly.entity_id
_entity_poly.type
_entity_poly.pdbx_seq_one_letter_code
_entity_poly.pdbx_strand_id
1 'polypeptide(L)' 'MRAFEGQFSDNKPIRRSMEEKRRLLAELEQTLAGMKPHTSPGLRDSIKGRILELRADIGGGKR' A
#
# COMPACT_ATOMS: atom_id res chain seq x y z
N MET A 1 -33.13 10.53 5.49
CA MET A 1 -32.04 10.59 4.49
C MET A 1 -30.83 9.94 5.16
N ARG A 2 -30.46 8.71 4.77
CA ARG A 2 -29.43 7.90 5.47
C ARG A 2 -28.05 8.52 5.24
N ALA A 3 -27.33 8.82 6.32
CA ALA A 3 -25.93 9.25 6.25
C ALA A 3 -25.09 8.12 5.67
N PHE A 4 -24.44 8.39 4.54
CA PHE A 4 -23.48 7.49 3.90
C PHE A 4 -22.20 7.51 4.74
N GLU A 5 -21.93 6.44 5.49
CA GLU A 5 -20.66 6.23 6.17
C GLU A 5 -19.55 6.21 5.12
N GLY A 6 -18.68 7.24 5.08
CA GLY A 6 -17.52 7.22 4.18
C GLY A 6 -17.02 8.54 3.61
N GLN A 7 -17.54 9.71 4.02
CA GLN A 7 -16.88 10.97 3.66
C GLN A 7 -15.62 11.20 4.52
N PHE A 8 -14.52 10.56 4.13
CA PHE A 8 -13.19 11.00 4.52
C PHE A 8 -12.66 11.98 3.46
N SER A 9 -13.18 13.20 3.47
CA SER A 9 -12.62 14.32 2.73
C SER A 9 -11.92 15.26 3.70
N ASP A 10 -10.84 14.80 4.32
CA ASP A 10 -9.92 15.67 5.03
C ASP A 10 -8.79 16.06 4.08
N ASN A 11 -8.80 17.32 3.68
CA ASN A 11 -7.74 18.04 2.97
C ASN A 11 -6.49 18.21 3.87
N LYS A 12 -6.00 17.12 4.45
CA LYS A 12 -4.69 17.00 5.09
C LYS A 12 -3.83 16.14 4.18
N PRO A 13 -2.50 16.32 4.12
CA PRO A 13 -1.64 15.32 3.50
C PRO A 13 -1.91 14.03 4.24
N ILE A 14 -2.63 13.10 3.59
CA ILE A 14 -3.12 11.85 4.17
C ILE A 14 -1.86 11.09 4.58
N ARG A 15 -1.46 11.24 5.84
CA ARG A 15 -0.48 10.36 6.47
C ARG A 15 -1.17 9.01 6.49
N ARG A 16 -0.91 8.19 5.46
CA ARG A 16 -1.47 6.85 5.32
C ARG A 16 -1.48 6.20 6.70
N SER A 17 -2.68 5.96 7.23
CA SER A 17 -2.89 5.26 8.48
C SER A 17 -2.11 3.95 8.45
N MET A 18 -1.71 3.44 9.61
CA MET A 18 -1.09 2.13 9.71
C MET A 18 -1.95 1.04 9.04
N GLU A 19 -3.27 1.18 9.07
CA GLU A 19 -4.20 0.30 8.36
C GLU A 19 -4.12 0.47 6.84
N GLU A 20 -4.07 1.71 6.34
CA GLU A 20 -3.90 1.97 4.90
C GLU A 20 -2.55 1.47 4.38
N LYS A 21 -1.48 1.61 5.17
CA LYS A 21 -0.16 1.05 4.83
C LYS A 21 -0.21 -0.48 4.74
N ARG A 22 -0.89 -1.15 5.68
CA ARG A 22 -1.10 -2.61 5.65
C ARG A 22 -1.95 -3.04 4.45
N ARG A 23 -3.00 -2.29 4.11
CA ARG A 23 -3.84 -2.56 2.94
C ARG A 23 -3.04 -2.42 1.65
N LEU A 24 -2.26 -1.35 1.52
CA LEU A 24 -1.39 -1.11 0.37
C LEU A 24 -0.32 -2.22 0.24
N LEU A 25 0.24 -2.68 1.35
CA LEU A 25 1.18 -3.81 1.35
C LEU A 25 0.52 -5.07 0.77
N ALA A 26 -0.67 -5.43 1.25
CA ALA A 26 -1.40 -6.59 0.77
C ALA A 26 -1.79 -6.48 -0.72
N GLU A 27 -2.12 -5.28 -1.19
CA GLU A 27 -2.43 -5.02 -2.61
C GLU A 27 -1.19 -5.18 -3.50
N LEU A 28 -0.04 -4.66 -3.08
CA LEU A 28 1.22 -4.79 -3.82
C LEU A 28 1.70 -6.24 -3.88
N GLU A 29 1.54 -7.00 -2.79
CA GLU A 29 1.88 -8.44 -2.75
C GLU A 29 0.98 -9.24 -3.71
N GLN A 30 -0.32 -8.98 -3.72
CA GLN A 30 -1.25 -9.59 -4.68
C GLN A 30 -0.93 -9.20 -6.12
N THR A 31 -0.60 -7.93 -6.35
CA THR A 31 -0.19 -7.44 -7.67
C THR A 31 1.05 -8.18 -8.15
N LEU A 32 2.07 -8.33 -7.29
CA LEU A 32 3.29 -9.07 -7.60
C LEU A 32 3.00 -10.55 -7.92
N ALA A 33 2.10 -11.19 -7.17
CA ALA A 33 1.69 -12.57 -7.41
C ALA A 33 0.91 -12.74 -8.72
N GLY A 34 0.10 -11.74 -9.11
CA GLY A 34 -0.67 -11.72 -10.35
C GLY A 34 0.14 -11.31 -11.60
N MET A 35 1.39 -10.88 -11.44
CA MET A 35 2.22 -10.43 -12.55
C MET A 35 2.61 -11.57 -13.48
N LYS A 36 2.34 -11.38 -14.78
CA LYS A 36 2.69 -12.33 -15.82
C LYS A 36 4.22 -12.44 -15.98
N PRO A 37 4.74 -13.57 -16.50
CA PRO A 37 6.18 -13.78 -16.66
C PRO A 37 6.87 -12.76 -17.59
N HIS A 38 6.13 -12.19 -18.53
CA HIS A 38 6.62 -11.15 -19.45
C HIS A 38 6.48 -9.72 -18.92
N THR A 39 6.05 -9.55 -17.65
CA THR A 39 6.09 -8.24 -17.01
C THR A 39 7.53 -7.76 -16.91
N SER A 40 7.76 -6.48 -17.22
CA SER A 40 9.09 -5.87 -17.19
C SER A 40 9.81 -6.18 -15.87
N PRO A 41 11.05 -6.72 -15.92
CA PRO A 41 11.84 -7.01 -14.71
C PRO A 41 11.98 -5.78 -13.81
N GLY A 42 12.20 -4.60 -14.40
CA GLY A 42 12.33 -3.35 -13.64
C GLY A 42 11.06 -2.95 -12.88
N LEU A 43 9.87 -3.24 -13.42
CA LEU A 43 8.61 -3.00 -12.72
C LEU A 43 8.46 -3.96 -11.53
N ARG A 44 8.81 -5.23 -11.74
CA ARG A 44 8.75 -6.26 -10.70
C ARG A 44 9.68 -5.92 -9.54
N ASP A 45 10.89 -5.47 -9.84
CA ASP A 45 11.87 -5.07 -8.82
C ASP A 45 11.46 -3.77 -8.11
N SER A 46 10.88 -2.80 -8.82
CA SER A 46 10.33 -1.59 -8.21
C SER A 46 9.23 -1.91 -7.18
N ILE A 47 8.34 -2.85 -7.50
CA ILE A 47 7.26 -3.27 -6.58
C ILE A 47 7.83 -4.02 -5.38
N LYS A 48 8.81 -4.91 -5.57
CA LYS A 48 9.50 -5.58 -4.46
C LYS A 48 10.17 -4.57 -3.53
N GLY A 49 10.86 -3.56 -4.08
CA GLY A 49 11.45 -2.48 -3.30
C GLY A 49 10.41 -1.73 -2.47
N ARG A 50 9.27 -1.38 -3.09
CA ARG A 50 8.18 -0.69 -2.41
C ARG A 50 7.52 -1.53 -1.30
N ILE A 51 7.39 -2.84 -1.50
CA ILE A 51 6.92 -3.79 -0.47
C ILE A 51 7.87 -3.80 0.73
N LEU A 52 9.18 -3.86 0.49
CA LEU A 52 10.19 -3.86 1.55
C LEU A 52 10.18 -2.55 2.36
N GLU A 53 10.11 -1.40 1.68
CA GLU A 53 9.97 -0.09 2.32
C GLU A 53 8.71 -0.03 3.19
N LEU A 54 7.55 -0.44 2.66
CA LEU A 54 6.29 -0.44 3.41
C LEU A 54 6.31 -1.38 4.61
N ARG A 55 6.94 -2.56 4.49
CA ARG A 55 7.13 -3.49 5.61
C ARG A 55 8.01 -2.87 6.69
N ALA A 56 9.10 -2.21 6.31
CA ALA A 56 9.99 -1.50 7.24
C ALA A 56 9.26 -0.34 7.93
N ASP A 57 8.45 0.43 7.20
CA ASP A 57 7.63 1.51 7.73
C ASP A 57 6.59 1.02 8.75
N ILE A 58 5.95 -0.13 8.49
CA ILE A 58 4.94 -0.73 9.39
C ILE A 58 5.60 -1.33 10.63
N GLY A 59 6.75 -2.01 10.48
CA GLY A 59 7.50 -2.61 11.58
C GLY A 59 8.31 -1.61 12.42
N GLY A 60 8.77 -0.54 11.79
CA GLY A 60 9.59 0.53 12.37
C GLY A 60 8.78 1.67 12.98
N GLY A 61 7.46 1.70 12.81
CA GLY A 61 6.53 2.65 13.43
C GLY A 61 6.32 2.46 14.94
N LYS A 62 7.32 1.90 15.63
CA LYS A 62 7.36 1.68 17.08
C LYS A 62 8.49 2.51 17.68
N ARG A 63 8.34 3.84 17.68
CA ARG A 63 9.03 4.76 18.58
C ARG A 63 8.09 5.89 18.94
#